data_AF-A0A1F9C061-F1
#
_entry.id   AF-A0A1F9C061-F1
#
_cell.length_a   1.000
_cell.length_b   1.000
_cell.length_c   1.000
_cell.angle_alpha   90.00
_cell.angle_beta   90.00
_cell.angle_gamma   90.00
#
_symmetry.space_group_name_H-M   'P 1'
#
loop_
_entity.id
_entity.type
_entity.pdbx_description
1 polymer ?
#
loop_
_entity_poly.entity_id
_entity_poly.type
_entity_poly.pdbx_seq_one_letter_code
_entity_poly.pdbx_strand_id
1 'polypeptide(L)'
;MMQRDKGRPLRETAIRPWKAQCILAVCLVLAFAVPYMAVRLFVLVRDRQWQRSGLSPYEISRWRENGINDVDEAIRWRNGRFQPPGAKLWKDEGIEPEAACRWNDLGFWPREAKRWSEHGFTPEEAAPWRDEGFLYQDAKKWRSAGVSAAQAREKRKKGIHSP
;
A
#
# COMPACT_ATOMS: atom_id res chain seq x y z
N MET A 1 59.58 26.92 50.38
CA MET A 1 59.12 25.83 49.49
C MET A 1 58.65 24.70 50.41
N MET A 2 57.41 24.20 50.44
CA MET A 2 56.26 24.25 49.55
C MET A 2 55.00 24.37 50.42
N GLN A 3 54.01 25.10 49.91
CA GLN A 3 52.66 25.20 50.48
C GLN A 3 52.02 23.80 50.54
N ARG A 4 51.52 23.41 51.72
CA ARG A 4 50.70 22.20 51.88
C ARG A 4 49.29 22.54 51.39
N ASP A 5 48.95 22.03 50.21
CA ASP A 5 47.61 22.14 49.64
C ASP A 5 46.59 21.54 50.62
N LYS A 6 45.78 22.40 51.24
CA LYS A 6 44.68 21.98 52.09
C LYS A 6 43.54 21.56 51.18
N GLY A 7 43.49 20.27 50.88
CA GLY A 7 42.42 19.64 50.12
C GLY A 7 41.06 20.15 50.61
N ARG A 8 40.31 20.79 49.70
CA ARG A 8 38.92 21.16 49.93
C ARG A 8 38.14 19.88 50.24
N PRO A 9 37.32 19.83 51.32
CA PRO A 9 36.44 18.70 51.52
C PRO A 9 35.49 18.64 50.32
N LEU A 10 35.51 17.52 49.60
CA LEU A 10 34.48 17.19 48.63
C LEU A 10 33.15 17.24 49.38
N ARG A 11 32.30 18.22 49.04
CA ARG A 11 30.94 18.29 49.60
C ARG A 11 30.18 17.07 49.09
N GLU A 12 30.22 15.96 49.82
CA GLU A 12 29.27 14.87 49.65
C GLU A 12 27.89 15.39 50.06
N THR A 13 27.14 15.89 49.08
CA THR A 13 25.73 16.17 49.27
C THR A 13 25.00 14.85 49.37
N ALA A 14 25.00 14.23 50.55
CA ALA A 14 24.26 13.00 50.80
C ALA A 14 22.76 13.28 50.57
N ILE A 15 22.21 12.74 49.49
CA ILE A 15 20.79 12.82 49.19
C ILE A 15 20.04 12.06 50.29
N ARG A 16 19.10 12.72 50.96
CA ARG A 16 18.28 12.09 52.00
C ARG A 16 17.57 10.85 51.42
N PRO A 17 17.46 9.73 52.16
CA PRO A 17 16.96 8.46 51.62
C PRO A 17 15.55 8.57 51.00
N TRP A 18 14.66 9.36 51.60
CA TRP A 18 13.32 9.61 51.03
C TRP A 18 13.36 10.34 49.68
N LYS A 19 14.32 11.25 49.47
CA LYS A 19 14.51 11.93 48.18
C LYS A 19 15.00 10.96 47.11
N ALA A 20 15.93 10.06 47.48
CA ALA A 20 16.41 9.01 46.58
C ALA A 20 15.26 8.06 46.19
N GLN A 21 14.40 7.67 47.14
CA GLN A 21 13.20 6.88 46.87
C GLN A 21 12.21 7.60 45.94
N CYS A 22 11.96 8.90 46.15
CA CYS A 22 11.13 9.70 45.24
C CYS A 22 11.73 9.77 43.82
N ILE A 23 13.06 9.96 43.69
CA ILE A 23 13.74 9.99 42.39
C ILE A 23 13.57 8.65 41.68
N LEU A 24 13.80 7.53 42.36
CA LEU A 24 13.63 6.19 41.77
C LEU A 24 12.18 5.93 41.34
N ALA A 25 11.20 6.34 42.15
CA ALA A 25 9.79 6.22 41.80
C ALA A 25 9.44 7.05 40.55
N VAL A 26 9.93 8.28 40.44
CA VAL A 26 9.76 9.14 39.25
C VAL A 26 10.44 8.51 38.03
N CYS A 27 11.67 8.03 38.17
CA CYS A 27 12.39 7.34 37.09
C CYS A 27 11.61 6.11 36.60
N LEU A 28 11.05 5.32 37.52
CA LEU A 28 10.22 4.16 37.17
C LEU A 28 8.97 4.57 36.41
N VAL A 29 8.24 5.60 36.86
CA VAL A 29 7.04 6.09 36.16
C VAL A 29 7.41 6.61 34.76
N LEU A 30 8.48 7.40 34.65
CA LEU A 30 8.94 7.93 33.37
C LEU A 30 9.40 6.82 32.40
N ALA A 31 9.98 5.73 32.91
CA ALA A 31 10.40 4.58 32.11
C ALA A 31 9.24 3.91 31.35
N PHE A 32 8.00 4.00 31.86
CA PHE A 32 6.80 3.52 31.15
C PHE A 32 6.05 4.63 30.44
N ALA A 33 5.93 5.80 31.06
CA ALA A 33 5.16 6.91 30.53
C ALA A 33 5.77 7.48 29.25
N VAL A 34 7.10 7.64 29.18
CA VAL A 34 7.78 8.23 28.02
C VAL A 34 7.62 7.33 26.77
N PRO A 35 7.93 6.01 26.80
CA PRO A 35 7.69 5.14 25.65
C PRO A 35 6.22 5.07 25.23
N TYR A 36 5.29 4.98 26.19
CA TYR A 36 3.86 4.96 25.89
C TYR A 36 3.41 6.25 25.18
N MET A 37 3.79 7.42 25.72
CA MET A 37 3.45 8.71 25.13
C MET A 37 4.11 8.90 23.76
N ALA A 38 5.34 8.42 23.57
CA ALA A 38 6.02 8.46 22.28
C ALA A 38 5.26 7.63 21.22
N VAL A 39 4.86 6.39 21.53
CA VAL A 39 4.06 5.56 20.62
C VAL A 39 2.71 6.21 20.34
N ARG A 40 2.04 6.72 21.38
CA ARG A 40 0.73 7.37 21.24
C ARG A 40 0.80 8.63 20.39
N LEU A 41 1.83 9.45 20.56
CA LEU A 41 2.08 10.63 19.72
C LEU A 41 2.40 10.23 18.29
N PHE A 42 3.24 9.22 18.08
CA PHE A 42 3.57 8.71 16.75
C PHE A 42 2.33 8.20 16.00
N VAL A 43 1.50 7.40 16.66
CA VAL A 43 0.22 6.91 16.10
C VAL A 43 -0.70 8.08 15.77
N LEU A 44 -0.84 9.06 16.68
CA LEU A 44 -1.68 10.24 16.41
C LEU A 44 -1.18 11.06 15.23
N VAL A 45 0.13 11.32 15.14
CA VAL A 45 0.71 12.10 14.04
C VAL A 45 0.55 11.37 12.71
N ARG A 46 0.84 10.05 12.68
CA ARG A 46 0.69 9.21 11.49
C ARG A 46 -0.76 9.06 11.05
N ASP A 47 -1.67 8.91 12.01
CA ASP A 47 -3.07 8.57 11.72
C ASP A 47 -3.92 9.84 11.53
N ARG A 48 -3.40 11.05 11.77
CA ARG A 48 -4.11 12.31 11.53
C ARG A 48 -4.69 12.42 10.11
N GLN A 49 -3.94 11.99 9.10
CA GLN A 49 -4.41 12.04 7.71
C GLN A 49 -5.52 11.00 7.47
N TRP A 50 -5.34 9.78 7.96
CA TRP A 50 -6.34 8.71 7.92
C TRP A 50 -7.62 9.08 8.68
N GLN A 51 -7.52 9.74 9.83
CA GLN A 51 -8.68 10.23 10.60
C GLN A 51 -9.46 11.31 9.85
N ARG A 52 -8.79 12.14 9.04
CA ARG A 52 -9.43 13.16 8.20
C ARG A 52 -10.05 12.60 6.92
N SER A 53 -9.66 11.39 6.50
CA SER A 53 -10.18 10.76 5.27
C SER A 53 -11.65 10.30 5.35
N GLY A 54 -12.22 10.29 6.56
CA GLY A 54 -13.55 9.74 6.82
C GLY A 54 -13.63 8.20 6.78
N LEU A 55 -12.51 7.50 6.66
CA LEU A 55 -12.44 6.05 6.80
C LEU A 55 -12.66 5.65 8.27
N SER A 56 -13.43 4.60 8.49
CA SER A 56 -13.58 4.00 9.81
C SER A 56 -12.24 3.39 10.28
N PRO A 57 -11.99 3.30 11.61
CA PRO A 57 -10.80 2.62 12.14
C PRO A 57 -10.60 1.21 11.60
N TYR A 58 -11.70 0.49 11.38
CA TYR A 58 -11.69 -0.86 10.81
C TYR A 58 -11.21 -0.87 9.34
N GLU A 59 -11.71 0.04 8.50
CA GLU A 59 -11.23 0.16 7.12
C GLU A 59 -9.75 0.51 7.08
N ILE A 60 -9.29 1.46 7.92
CA ILE A 60 -7.89 1.86 8.01
C ILE A 60 -7.00 0.65 8.31
N SER A 61 -7.37 -0.16 9.31
CA SER A 61 -6.65 -1.39 9.64
C SER A 61 -6.63 -2.36 8.46
N ARG A 62 -7.77 -2.54 7.78
CA ARG A 62 -7.85 -3.45 6.62
C ARG A 62 -6.94 -3.00 5.46
N TRP A 63 -6.89 -1.71 5.15
CA TRP A 63 -5.99 -1.17 4.12
C TRP A 63 -4.53 -1.44 4.48
N ARG A 64 -4.14 -1.17 5.73
CA ARG A 64 -2.77 -1.39 6.25
C ARG A 64 -2.36 -2.86 6.25
N GLU A 65 -3.23 -3.75 6.72
CA GLU A 65 -3.01 -5.20 6.71
C GLU A 65 -2.78 -5.75 5.31
N ASN A 66 -3.35 -5.10 4.29
CA ASN A 66 -3.17 -5.44 2.89
C ASN A 66 -2.01 -4.68 2.22
N GLY A 67 -1.16 -3.99 2.99
CA GLY A 67 0.04 -3.32 2.46
C GLY A 67 -0.22 -1.97 1.79
N ILE A 68 -1.40 -1.38 2.00
CA ILE A 68 -1.74 -0.02 1.53
C ILE A 68 -1.67 0.90 2.75
N ASN A 69 -0.48 1.44 2.99
CA ASN A 69 -0.17 2.28 4.15
C ASN A 69 -0.34 3.79 3.89
N ASP A 70 -0.45 4.16 2.62
CA ASP A 70 -0.70 5.53 2.19
C ASP A 70 -2.22 5.80 2.12
N VAL A 71 -2.63 6.92 2.71
CA VAL A 71 -4.06 7.28 2.81
C VAL A 71 -4.62 7.71 1.47
N ASP A 72 -3.86 8.44 0.66
CA ASP A 72 -4.31 8.94 -0.63
C ASP A 72 -4.46 7.76 -1.61
N GLU A 73 -3.52 6.81 -1.58
CA GLU A 73 -3.62 5.54 -2.29
C GLU A 73 -4.89 4.76 -1.91
N ALA A 74 -5.17 4.59 -0.61
CA ALA A 74 -6.37 3.90 -0.15
C ALA A 74 -7.66 4.60 -0.57
N ILE A 75 -7.69 5.93 -0.54
CA ILE A 75 -8.84 6.72 -1.02
C ILE A 75 -9.02 6.52 -2.53
N ARG A 76 -7.95 6.54 -3.33
CA ARG A 76 -8.03 6.29 -4.79
C ARG A 76 -8.60 4.90 -5.09
N TRP A 77 -8.11 3.86 -4.40
CA TRP A 77 -8.66 2.51 -4.52
C TRP A 77 -10.14 2.43 -4.11
N ARG A 78 -10.50 3.05 -2.97
CA ARG A 78 -11.90 3.13 -2.50
C ARG A 78 -12.79 3.83 -3.53
N ASN A 79 -12.35 4.95 -4.09
CA ASN A 79 -13.08 5.72 -5.09
C ASN A 79 -13.24 4.93 -6.41
N GLY A 80 -12.25 4.09 -6.74
CA GLY A 80 -12.33 3.09 -7.80
C GLY A 80 -13.26 1.91 -7.50
N ARG A 81 -14.03 1.96 -6.41
CA ARG A 81 -14.94 0.90 -5.93
C ARG A 81 -14.23 -0.40 -5.53
N PHE A 82 -12.93 -0.33 -5.24
CA PHE A 82 -12.18 -1.46 -4.71
C PHE A 82 -12.10 -1.42 -3.19
N GLN A 83 -12.11 -2.61 -2.61
CA GLN A 83 -11.88 -2.83 -1.19
C GLN A 83 -10.73 -3.82 -1.05
N PRO A 84 -9.95 -3.80 0.04
CA PRO A 84 -9.03 -4.89 0.32
C PRO A 84 -9.82 -6.19 0.58
N PRO A 85 -9.33 -7.37 0.13
CA PRO A 85 -8.03 -7.60 -0.52
C PRO A 85 -8.02 -7.36 -2.05
N GLY A 86 -9.16 -7.08 -2.68
CA GLY A 86 -9.25 -6.90 -4.14
C GLY A 86 -8.33 -5.79 -4.67
N ALA A 87 -8.30 -4.62 -4.02
CA ALA A 87 -7.38 -3.53 -4.37
C ALA A 87 -5.92 -3.96 -4.35
N LYS A 88 -5.54 -4.80 -3.38
CA LYS A 88 -4.17 -5.33 -3.26
C LYS A 88 -3.81 -6.19 -4.47
N LEU A 89 -4.71 -7.01 -4.98
CA LEU A 89 -4.42 -7.86 -6.14
C LEU A 89 -4.08 -7.03 -7.38
N TRP A 90 -4.78 -5.92 -7.61
CA TRP A 90 -4.47 -5.01 -8.70
C TRP A 90 -3.15 -4.25 -8.48
N LYS A 91 -2.92 -3.80 -7.24
CA LYS A 91 -1.65 -3.18 -6.83
C LYS A 91 -0.46 -4.12 -7.01
N ASP A 92 -0.57 -5.38 -6.59
CA ASP A 92 0.48 -6.39 -6.70
C ASP A 92 0.83 -6.67 -8.17
N GLU A 93 -0.14 -6.53 -9.08
CA GLU A 93 0.11 -6.63 -10.51
C GLU A 93 0.69 -5.33 -11.12
N GLY A 94 0.79 -4.25 -10.34
CA GLY A 94 1.33 -2.95 -10.77
C GLY A 94 0.34 -2.10 -11.56
N ILE A 95 -0.96 -2.37 -11.44
CA ILE A 95 -2.02 -1.64 -12.13
C ILE A 95 -2.57 -0.57 -11.19
N GLU A 96 -2.53 0.69 -11.63
CA GLU A 96 -3.07 1.83 -10.88
C GLU A 96 -4.61 1.75 -10.73
N PRO A 97 -5.19 2.33 -9.65
CA PRO A 97 -6.63 2.29 -9.37
C PRO A 97 -7.55 2.66 -10.56
N GLU A 98 -7.20 3.70 -11.32
CA GLU A 98 -8.01 4.22 -12.43
C GLU A 98 -7.97 3.30 -13.66
N ALA A 99 -6.84 2.62 -13.87
CA ALA A 99 -6.73 1.59 -14.90
C ALA A 99 -7.43 0.31 -14.45
N ALA A 100 -7.23 -0.11 -13.19
CA ALA A 100 -7.88 -1.27 -12.59
C ALA A 100 -9.40 -1.19 -12.69
N CYS A 101 -9.99 -0.01 -12.43
CA CYS A 101 -11.43 0.22 -12.57
C CYS A 101 -11.93 -0.15 -13.97
N ARG A 102 -11.26 0.33 -15.03
CA ARG A 102 -11.64 0.05 -16.42
C ARG A 102 -11.52 -1.42 -16.79
N TRP A 103 -10.43 -2.06 -16.40
CA TRP A 103 -10.24 -3.50 -16.60
C TRP A 103 -11.31 -4.31 -15.85
N ASN A 104 -11.59 -3.96 -14.60
CA ASN A 104 -12.56 -4.65 -13.76
C ASN A 104 -14.00 -4.44 -14.25
N ASP A 105 -14.35 -3.25 -14.72
CA ASP A 105 -15.68 -2.94 -15.28
C ASP A 105 -15.96 -3.78 -16.55
N LEU A 106 -14.91 -4.17 -17.29
CA LEU A 106 -14.99 -5.10 -18.43
C LEU A 106 -14.80 -6.58 -18.03
N GLY A 107 -14.79 -6.87 -16.73
CA GLY A 107 -14.74 -8.23 -16.17
C GLY A 107 -13.38 -8.90 -16.26
N PHE A 108 -12.29 -8.16 -16.48
CA PHE A 108 -10.95 -8.73 -16.44
C PHE A 108 -10.45 -8.94 -15.01
N TRP A 109 -9.72 -10.03 -14.81
CA TRP A 109 -9.00 -10.26 -13.56
C TRP A 109 -7.62 -9.56 -13.57
N PRO A 110 -7.05 -9.16 -12.41
CA PRO A 110 -5.80 -8.40 -12.33
C PRO A 110 -4.65 -8.96 -13.18
N ARG A 111 -4.40 -10.27 -13.04
CA ARG A 111 -3.33 -10.97 -13.78
C ARG A 111 -3.60 -11.03 -15.28
N GLU A 112 -4.86 -11.18 -15.66
CA GLU A 112 -5.26 -11.21 -17.07
C GLU A 112 -5.09 -9.81 -17.69
N ALA A 113 -5.63 -8.78 -17.03
CA ALA A 113 -5.50 -7.38 -17.41
C ALA A 113 -4.04 -6.97 -17.61
N LYS A 114 -3.16 -7.38 -16.69
CA LYS A 114 -1.72 -7.14 -16.83
C LYS A 114 -1.16 -7.76 -18.11
N ARG A 115 -1.48 -9.02 -18.40
CA ARG A 115 -0.98 -9.69 -19.62
C ARG A 115 -1.45 -8.98 -20.89
N TRP A 116 -2.71 -8.55 -20.95
CA TRP A 116 -3.21 -7.76 -22.07
C TRP A 116 -2.50 -6.40 -22.17
N SER A 117 -2.34 -5.71 -21.05
CA SER A 117 -1.62 -4.43 -20.98
C SER A 117 -0.15 -4.55 -21.41
N GLU A 118 0.57 -5.60 -20.99
CA GLU A 118 1.95 -5.90 -21.40
C GLU A 118 2.07 -6.17 -22.91
N HIS A 119 0.99 -6.65 -23.54
CA HIS A 119 0.91 -6.83 -24.99
C HIS A 119 0.47 -5.55 -25.72
N GLY A 120 0.31 -4.44 -24.99
CA GLY A 120 -0.01 -3.12 -25.51
C GLY A 120 -1.49 -2.98 -25.88
N PHE A 121 -2.39 -3.67 -25.18
CA PHE A 121 -3.83 -3.49 -25.33
C PHE A 121 -4.38 -2.62 -24.21
N THR A 122 -5.35 -1.76 -24.56
CA THR A 122 -6.22 -1.14 -23.57
C THR A 122 -7.36 -2.10 -23.17
N PRO A 123 -8.06 -1.88 -22.05
CA PRO A 123 -9.22 -2.68 -21.67
C PRO A 123 -10.25 -2.82 -22.79
N GLU A 124 -10.57 -1.70 -23.45
CA GLU A 124 -11.58 -1.61 -24.50
C GLU A 124 -11.15 -2.32 -25.78
N GLU A 125 -9.84 -2.31 -26.09
CA GLU A 125 -9.30 -3.08 -27.20
C GLU A 125 -9.26 -4.58 -26.88
N ALA A 126 -8.89 -4.97 -25.66
CA ALA A 126 -8.73 -6.36 -25.25
C ALA A 126 -10.06 -7.11 -25.13
N ALA A 127 -11.12 -6.45 -24.63
CA ALA A 127 -12.44 -7.04 -24.41
C ALA A 127 -12.97 -7.84 -25.63
N PRO A 128 -13.07 -7.26 -26.85
CA PRO A 128 -13.59 -8.00 -28.00
C PRO A 128 -12.70 -9.19 -28.39
N TRP A 129 -11.38 -9.13 -28.20
CA TRP A 129 -10.52 -10.29 -28.48
C TRP A 129 -10.75 -11.41 -27.47
N ARG A 130 -10.82 -11.08 -26.18
CA ARG A 130 -11.10 -12.06 -25.11
C ARG A 130 -12.47 -12.70 -25.32
N ASP A 131 -13.48 -11.90 -25.62
CA ASP A 131 -14.86 -12.38 -25.79
C ASP A 131 -14.99 -13.31 -27.00
N GLU A 132 -14.16 -13.12 -28.04
CA GLU A 132 -14.05 -14.04 -29.19
C GLU A 132 -13.15 -15.27 -28.93
N GLY A 133 -12.61 -15.38 -27.70
CA GLY A 133 -11.79 -16.48 -27.23
C GLY A 133 -10.35 -16.44 -27.78
N PHE A 134 -9.82 -15.25 -28.07
CA PHE A 134 -8.41 -15.08 -28.41
C PHE A 134 -7.58 -14.81 -27.16
N LEU A 135 -6.37 -15.39 -27.15
CA LEU A 135 -5.34 -15.03 -26.18
C LEU A 135 -4.60 -13.78 -26.67
N TYR A 136 -4.05 -13.01 -25.72
CA TYR A 136 -3.32 -11.76 -25.95
C TYR A 136 -2.19 -11.87 -26.98
N GLN A 137 -1.49 -13.02 -27.08
CA GLN A 137 -0.44 -13.24 -28.07
C GLN A 137 -0.99 -13.32 -29.50
N ASP A 138 -2.07 -14.08 -29.69
CA ASP A 138 -2.67 -14.25 -31.01
C ASP A 138 -3.42 -13.00 -31.44
N ALA A 139 -4.14 -12.37 -30.50
CA ALA A 139 -4.76 -11.06 -30.72
C ALA A 139 -3.73 -10.02 -31.20
N LYS A 140 -2.53 -10.01 -30.61
CA LYS A 140 -1.46 -9.09 -31.04
C LYS A 140 -1.04 -9.33 -32.48
N LYS A 141 -0.89 -10.59 -32.91
CA LYS A 141 -0.54 -10.94 -34.29
C LYS A 141 -1.62 -10.47 -35.26
N TRP A 142 -2.88 -10.82 -34.99
CA TRP A 142 -4.00 -10.41 -35.85
C TRP A 142 -4.16 -8.89 -35.92
N ARG A 143 -4.07 -8.20 -34.78
CA ARG A 143 -4.09 -6.73 -34.72
C ARG A 143 -2.96 -6.12 -35.54
N SER A 144 -1.75 -6.68 -35.46
CA SER A 144 -0.60 -6.20 -36.24
C SER A 144 -0.76 -6.41 -37.75
N ALA A 145 -1.58 -7.38 -38.16
CA ALA A 145 -1.97 -7.61 -39.56
C ALA A 145 -3.17 -6.74 -39.99
N GLY A 146 -3.64 -5.81 -39.14
CA GLY A 146 -4.78 -4.94 -39.43
C GLY A 146 -6.14 -5.65 -39.38
N VAL A 147 -6.21 -6.83 -38.76
CA VAL A 147 -7.43 -7.65 -38.67
C VAL A 147 -8.09 -7.41 -37.32
N SER A 148 -9.41 -7.17 -37.30
CA SER A 148 -10.18 -7.04 -36.07
C SER A 148 -10.52 -8.39 -35.43
N ALA A 149 -10.91 -8.40 -34.15
CA ALA A 149 -11.30 -9.63 -33.43
C ALA A 149 -12.39 -10.43 -34.17
N ALA A 150 -13.42 -9.74 -34.65
CA ALA A 150 -14.51 -10.36 -35.41
C ALA A 150 -14.02 -10.98 -36.73
N GLN A 151 -13.17 -10.27 -37.48
CA GLN A 151 -12.59 -10.79 -38.72
C GLN A 151 -11.66 -11.99 -38.48
N ALA A 152 -10.85 -11.94 -37.41
CA ALA A 152 -9.98 -13.04 -37.02
C ALA A 152 -10.80 -14.27 -36.63
N ARG A 153 -11.92 -14.10 -35.92
CA ARG A 153 -12.84 -15.19 -35.59
C ARG A 153 -13.45 -15.84 -36.83
N GLU A 154 -13.87 -15.05 -37.81
CA GLU A 154 -14.38 -15.56 -39.09
C GLU A 154 -13.30 -16.32 -39.88
N LYS A 155 -12.05 -15.84 -39.86
CA LYS A 155 -10.91 -16.58 -40.43
C LYS A 155 -10.67 -17.91 -39.71
N ARG A 156 -10.77 -17.96 -38.38
CA ARG A 156 -10.67 -19.20 -37.59
C ARG A 156 -11.74 -20.21 -37.97
N LYS A 157 -12.98 -19.78 -38.21
CA LYS A 157 -14.07 -20.64 -38.70
C LYS A 157 -13.79 -21.24 -40.08
N LYS A 158 -13.03 -20.52 -40.92
CA LYS A 158 -12.58 -20.99 -42.25
C LYS A 158 -11.30 -21.83 -42.21
N GLY A 159 -10.80 -22.17 -41.01
CA GLY A 159 -9.57 -22.96 -40.83
C GLY A 159 -8.27 -22.16 -40.90
N ILE A 160 -8.33 -20.82 -40.98
CA ILE A 160 -7.16 -19.95 -40.96
C ILE A 160 -6.89 -19.54 -39.52
N HIS A 161 -5.86 -20.13 -38.91
CA HIS A 161 -5.57 -19.96 -37.48
C HIS A 161 -4.54 -18.85 -37.18
N SER A 162 -3.83 -18.34 -38.18
CA SER A 162 -2.84 -17.25 -38.05
C SER A 162 -3.02 -16.24 -39.20
N PRO A 163 -2.76 -14.94 -38.98
CA PRO A 163 -2.70 -13.95 -40.05
C PRO A 163 -1.62 -14.26 -41.08
#